data_AF-A0AA36IIC3-F1
#
_entry.id   AF-A0AA36IIC3-F1
#
_cell.length_a   1.000
_cell.length_b   1.000
_cell.length_c   1.000
_cell.angle_alpha   90.00
_cell.angle_beta   90.00
_cell.angle_gamma   90.00
#
_symmetry.space_group_name_H-M   'P 1'
#
loop_
_entity.id
_entity.type
_entity.pdbx_description
1 polymer ?
#
loop_
_entity_poly.entity_id
_entity_poly.type
_entity_poly.pdbx_seq_one_letter_code
_entity_poly.pdbx_strand_id
1 'polypeptide(L)'
;MAPSPRLVPAALLGMGAYLLVSHSQSFVTTGTPARQSRMAMRGFKDDFYAWKDTLSKDDQALLLKQAQNEFNKKFRSGDDFKKTVDQEKIAAFGKVLQKFFDNEREDYKKEESMRAPDYQALQKRAGQVGYDFGLKSETVEIDRDADRRWATASRKMAMAEKEGKEYPDSSPLEELFAIANDAEHHDNNVKTLEKLKEDSKGFKDLDAMFKDFSIPAAGEDFKVMMPRVLFEKLGDYANQYKEKLEAYKKDHSESEAESYANGELQEEWVKTLGTLVGEYYEARQEVEKEVTQLKKFFRSQKEMPGKTKADIVKQIWKELPKWSDSPVPPLDEEMLADLAKEPASVKGEFKHNWGTAEKLYKSEAIDSFGNRYLLGVFEDTKDAEKAFDAWNKEYEKAGQDVKESMKNWAKQQEAELAEEQDSVDRIRKALEEARR
;
A
#
# COMPACT_ATOMS: atom_id res chain seq x y z
N MET A 1 23.02 -32.26 -5.98
CA MET A 1 22.14 -31.08 -5.95
C MET A 1 22.42 -30.38 -4.64
N ALA A 2 22.95 -29.14 -4.70
CA ALA A 2 23.16 -28.35 -3.48
C ALA A 2 21.78 -28.04 -2.86
N PRO A 3 21.64 -28.07 -1.52
CA PRO A 3 20.39 -27.70 -0.86
C PRO A 3 20.02 -26.27 -1.28
N SER A 4 18.76 -26.08 -1.68
CA SER A 4 18.25 -24.77 -2.10
C SER A 4 18.39 -23.78 -0.94
N PRO A 5 19.10 -22.64 -1.08
CA PRO A 5 19.24 -21.64 -0.01
C PRO A 5 17.91 -21.03 0.45
N ARG A 6 16.80 -21.41 -0.19
CA ARG A 6 15.46 -20.91 0.06
C ARG A 6 14.74 -21.60 1.21
N LEU A 7 15.18 -22.78 1.69
CA LEU A 7 14.44 -23.54 2.71
C LEU A 7 14.87 -23.21 4.16
N VAL A 8 15.98 -22.49 4.35
CA VAL A 8 16.50 -22.09 5.68
C VAL A 8 15.50 -21.18 6.41
N PRO A 9 14.91 -20.15 5.76
CA PRO A 9 13.91 -19.31 6.42
C PRO A 9 12.67 -20.09 6.87
N ALA A 10 12.26 -21.10 6.11
CA ALA A 10 11.06 -21.90 6.34
C ALA A 10 11.13 -22.79 7.59
N ALA A 11 12.32 -23.35 7.83
CA ALA A 11 12.62 -24.15 9.02
C ALA A 11 12.59 -23.28 10.29
N LEU A 12 13.13 -22.06 10.20
CA LEU A 12 13.16 -21.11 11.31
C LEU A 12 11.79 -20.48 11.60
N LEU A 13 10.97 -20.33 10.57
CA LEU A 13 9.56 -19.97 10.63
C LEU A 13 8.73 -20.98 11.42
N GLY A 14 8.92 -22.28 11.13
CA GLY A 14 8.25 -23.35 11.86
C GLY A 14 8.61 -23.43 13.33
N MET A 15 9.86 -23.13 13.66
CA MET A 15 10.33 -23.03 15.03
C MET A 15 9.78 -21.81 15.75
N GLY A 16 9.89 -20.62 15.16
CA GLY A 16 9.35 -19.39 15.74
C GLY A 16 7.84 -19.46 16.00
N ALA A 17 7.08 -20.08 15.09
CA ALA A 17 5.63 -20.20 15.25
C ALA A 17 5.20 -21.39 16.13
N TYR A 18 5.96 -22.49 16.18
CA TYR A 18 5.72 -23.55 17.15
C TYR A 18 5.99 -23.09 18.60
N LEU A 19 7.00 -22.24 18.77
CA LEU A 19 7.30 -21.60 20.05
C LEU A 19 6.17 -20.69 20.52
N LEU A 20 5.38 -20.13 19.59
CA LEU A 20 4.13 -19.47 19.95
C LEU A 20 3.15 -20.50 20.52
N VAL A 21 2.91 -21.65 19.88
CA VAL A 21 1.89 -22.64 20.29
C VAL A 21 2.19 -23.34 21.61
N SER A 22 3.46 -23.67 21.88
CA SER A 22 3.83 -24.62 22.93
C SER A 22 3.67 -24.14 24.37
N HIS A 23 3.52 -22.83 24.64
CA HIS A 23 3.38 -22.33 26.01
C HIS A 23 2.34 -21.20 26.17
N SER A 24 1.43 -21.43 27.12
CA SER A 24 0.38 -20.52 27.58
C SER A 24 0.95 -19.43 28.48
N GLN A 25 1.55 -18.37 27.93
CA GLN A 25 1.42 -17.01 28.45
C GLN A 25 1.53 -16.00 27.30
N SER A 26 0.61 -15.05 27.31
CA SER A 26 0.34 -14.02 26.31
C SER A 26 1.59 -13.38 25.70
N PHE A 27 1.78 -13.56 24.40
CA PHE A 27 2.77 -12.80 23.64
C PHE A 27 2.23 -12.46 22.26
N VAL A 28 1.49 -11.35 22.19
CA VAL A 28 1.48 -10.47 21.02
C VAL A 28 1.40 -9.04 21.56
N THR A 29 2.54 -8.40 21.81
CA THR A 29 2.60 -6.95 21.70
C THR A 29 2.62 -6.64 20.21
N THR A 30 1.43 -6.58 19.60
CA THR A 30 1.31 -5.90 18.31
C THR A 30 1.64 -4.45 18.59
N GLY A 31 2.88 -4.05 18.31
CA GLY A 31 3.21 -2.65 18.12
C GLY A 31 2.41 -2.16 16.93
N THR A 32 1.19 -1.70 17.15
CA THR A 32 0.41 -1.01 16.14
C THR A 32 1.25 0.19 15.70
N PRO A 33 1.55 0.37 14.40
CA PRO A 33 2.06 1.66 13.95
C PRO A 33 0.98 2.68 14.32
N ALA A 34 1.37 3.70 15.09
CA ALA A 34 0.48 4.75 15.52
C ALA A 34 -0.07 5.51 14.30
N ARG A 35 -1.17 5.01 13.73
CA ARG A 35 -2.06 5.81 12.89
C ARG A 35 -2.63 6.89 13.79
N GLN A 36 -2.39 8.15 13.45
CA GLN A 36 -3.07 9.31 14.01
C GLN A 36 -4.58 9.20 13.72
N SER A 37 -5.26 8.36 14.48
CA SER A 37 -6.71 8.35 14.56
C SER A 37 -7.13 9.56 15.40
N ARG A 38 -7.57 10.61 14.70
CA ARG A 38 -8.47 11.71 15.14
C ARG A 38 -8.45 11.98 16.65
N MET A 39 -7.55 12.87 17.09
CA MET A 39 -7.49 13.39 18.46
C MET A 39 -8.86 13.91 18.98
N ALA A 40 -9.71 14.45 18.09
CA ALA A 40 -11.05 14.94 18.43
C ALA A 40 -12.00 13.83 18.95
N MET A 41 -12.00 12.65 18.33
CA MET A 41 -12.84 11.52 18.76
C MET A 41 -12.37 10.91 20.08
N ARG A 42 -11.09 11.06 20.42
CA ARG A 42 -10.52 10.60 21.69
C ARG A 42 -10.92 11.53 22.84
N GLY A 43 -10.87 12.85 22.64
CA GLY A 43 -11.32 13.84 23.63
C GLY A 43 -12.82 13.81 23.92
N PHE A 44 -13.66 13.63 22.89
CA PHE A 44 -15.10 13.45 23.11
C PHE A 44 -15.42 12.19 23.89
N LYS A 45 -14.72 11.09 23.59
CA LYS A 45 -14.88 9.83 24.31
C LYS A 45 -14.61 10.03 25.80
N ASP A 46 -13.51 10.68 26.15
CA ASP A 46 -13.11 10.91 27.54
C ASP A 46 -14.10 11.85 28.27
N ASP A 47 -14.52 12.95 27.63
CA ASP A 47 -15.52 13.88 28.18
C ASP A 47 -16.91 13.21 28.32
N PHE A 48 -17.27 12.30 27.40
CA PHE A 48 -18.51 11.53 27.44
C PHE A 48 -18.53 10.52 28.59
N TYR A 49 -17.44 9.78 28.80
CA TYR A 49 -17.34 8.83 29.91
C TYR A 49 -17.31 9.55 31.26
N ALA A 50 -16.58 10.67 31.36
CA ALA A 50 -16.58 11.49 32.56
C ALA A 50 -18.00 12.01 32.90
N TRP A 51 -18.78 12.44 31.90
CA TRP A 51 -20.19 12.78 32.10
C TRP A 51 -21.03 11.57 32.49
N LYS A 52 -20.86 10.42 31.83
CA LYS A 52 -21.59 9.20 32.11
C LYS A 52 -21.38 8.72 33.56
N ASP A 53 -20.19 8.92 34.11
CA ASP A 53 -19.87 8.56 35.49
C ASP A 53 -20.55 9.47 36.53
N THR A 54 -21.10 10.63 36.12
CA THR A 54 -21.94 11.48 36.98
C THR A 54 -23.40 11.03 37.08
N LEU A 55 -23.80 10.05 36.26
CA LEU A 55 -25.16 9.53 36.22
C LEU A 55 -25.33 8.38 37.24
N SER A 56 -26.49 8.34 37.90
CA SER A 56 -26.85 7.18 38.71
C SER A 56 -27.09 5.95 37.82
N LYS A 57 -27.04 4.73 38.39
CA LYS A 57 -27.34 3.50 37.63
C LYS A 57 -28.75 3.51 37.03
N ASP A 58 -29.70 4.12 37.72
CA ASP A 58 -31.09 4.25 37.25
C ASP A 58 -31.20 5.26 36.10
N ASP A 59 -30.47 6.39 36.18
CA ASP A 59 -30.38 7.37 35.09
C ASP A 59 -29.72 6.77 33.84
N GLN A 60 -28.65 6.00 34.02
CA GLN A 60 -27.96 5.30 32.91
C GLN A 60 -28.88 4.27 32.25
N ALA A 61 -29.62 3.49 33.05
CA ALA A 61 -30.58 2.51 32.54
C ALA A 61 -31.75 3.18 31.81
N LEU A 62 -32.24 4.31 32.32
CA LEU A 62 -33.29 5.11 31.69
C LEU A 62 -32.84 5.64 30.32
N LEU A 63 -31.66 6.26 30.24
CA LEU A 63 -31.10 6.80 29.00
C LEU A 63 -30.80 5.70 27.97
N LEU A 64 -30.27 4.54 28.41
CA LEU A 64 -30.03 3.40 27.55
C LEU A 64 -31.35 2.83 26.99
N LYS A 65 -32.37 2.70 27.83
CA LYS A 65 -33.72 2.25 27.42
C LYS A 65 -34.37 3.23 26.46
N GLN A 66 -34.16 4.54 26.64
CA GLN A 66 -34.65 5.57 25.73
C GLN A 66 -33.93 5.53 24.38
N ALA A 67 -32.59 5.46 24.36
CA ALA A 67 -31.80 5.37 23.14
C ALA A 67 -32.13 4.10 22.32
N GLN A 68 -32.26 2.95 22.99
CA GLN A 68 -32.58 1.67 22.32
C GLN A 68 -33.99 1.65 21.71
N ASN A 69 -34.93 2.43 22.24
CA ASN A 69 -36.33 2.45 21.80
C ASN A 69 -36.74 3.76 21.12
N GLU A 70 -35.79 4.64 20.79
CA GLU A 70 -36.04 5.97 20.21
C GLU A 70 -36.83 5.90 18.90
N PHE A 71 -36.59 4.87 18.09
CA PHE A 71 -37.29 4.63 16.82
C PHE A 71 -38.60 3.84 16.96
N ASN A 72 -38.96 3.40 18.17
CA ASN A 72 -40.20 2.65 18.43
C ASN A 72 -41.37 3.61 18.70
N LYS A 73 -42.29 3.71 17.73
CA LYS A 73 -43.44 4.62 17.78
C LYS A 73 -44.35 4.42 19.01
N LYS A 74 -44.49 3.18 19.52
CA LYS A 74 -45.29 2.88 20.72
C LYS A 74 -44.58 3.34 22.01
N PHE A 75 -43.25 3.27 22.03
CA PHE A 75 -42.45 3.72 23.17
C PHE A 75 -42.44 5.24 23.29
N ARG A 76 -42.32 5.98 22.17
CA ARG A 76 -42.37 7.46 22.14
C ARG A 76 -43.68 8.04 22.70
N SER A 77 -44.78 7.30 22.60
CA SER A 77 -46.09 7.70 23.17
C SER A 77 -46.27 7.31 24.65
N GLY A 78 -45.37 6.52 25.22
CA GLY A 78 -45.45 6.04 26.60
C GLY A 78 -44.85 7.01 27.63
N ASP A 79 -45.23 6.85 28.89
CA ASP A 79 -44.77 7.74 29.98
C ASP A 79 -43.28 7.56 30.33
N ASP A 80 -42.68 6.41 30.02
CA ASP A 80 -41.24 6.18 30.17
C ASP A 80 -40.38 7.03 29.22
N PHE A 81 -40.91 7.46 28.08
CA PHE A 81 -40.23 8.40 27.17
C PHE A 81 -40.26 9.84 27.71
N LYS A 82 -41.28 10.18 28.52
CA LYS A 82 -41.42 11.51 29.13
C LYS A 82 -40.59 11.68 30.40
N LYS A 83 -40.07 10.59 30.98
CA LYS A 83 -39.15 10.65 32.11
C LYS A 83 -37.83 11.27 31.66
N THR A 84 -37.39 12.30 32.35
CA THR A 84 -36.13 12.98 32.05
C THR A 84 -35.17 12.80 33.22
N VAL A 85 -33.88 12.67 32.90
CA VAL A 85 -32.82 12.87 33.88
C VAL A 85 -32.80 14.35 34.30
N ASP A 86 -32.22 14.66 35.46
CA ASP A 86 -32.12 16.04 35.96
C ASP A 86 -31.61 17.01 34.88
N GLN A 87 -32.24 18.19 34.79
CA GLN A 87 -31.92 19.20 33.79
C GLN A 87 -30.46 19.66 33.84
N GLU A 88 -29.83 19.65 35.01
CA GLU A 88 -28.40 19.98 35.17
C GLU A 88 -27.48 18.97 34.49
N LYS A 89 -27.81 17.67 34.53
CA LYS A 89 -27.06 16.60 33.86
C LYS A 89 -27.24 16.66 32.34
N ILE A 90 -28.45 17.02 31.88
CA ILE A 90 -28.73 17.28 30.46
C ILE A 90 -27.96 18.50 29.97
N ALA A 91 -27.92 19.58 30.76
CA ALA A 91 -27.13 20.77 30.44
C ALA A 91 -25.62 20.48 30.43
N ALA A 92 -25.12 19.63 31.33
CA ALA A 92 -23.73 19.19 31.36
C ALA A 92 -23.36 18.37 30.10
N PHE A 93 -24.25 17.48 29.64
CA PHE A 93 -24.07 16.78 28.37
C PHE A 93 -24.09 17.73 27.17
N GLY A 94 -24.99 18.71 27.18
CA GLY A 94 -25.05 19.77 26.17
C GLY A 94 -23.73 20.53 26.04
N LYS A 95 -23.01 20.77 27.15
CA LYS A 95 -21.66 21.37 27.13
C LYS A 95 -20.61 20.45 26.50
N VAL A 96 -20.70 19.13 26.71
CA VAL A 96 -19.82 18.15 26.07
C VAL A 96 -20.03 18.13 24.56
N LEU A 97 -21.29 18.12 24.11
CA LEU A 97 -21.63 18.21 22.69
C LEU A 97 -21.22 19.55 22.08
N GLN A 98 -21.43 20.67 22.78
CA GLN A 98 -21.02 21.98 22.31
C GLN A 98 -19.49 22.07 22.13
N LYS A 99 -18.72 21.57 23.11
CA LYS A 99 -17.25 21.48 23.00
C LYS A 99 -16.82 20.60 21.82
N PHE A 100 -17.52 19.49 21.57
CA PHE A 100 -17.26 18.64 20.41
C PHE A 100 -17.54 19.36 19.08
N PHE A 101 -18.71 19.99 18.93
CA PHE A 101 -19.05 20.73 17.71
C PHE A 101 -18.18 21.96 17.50
N ASP A 102 -17.77 22.67 18.56
CA ASP A 102 -16.86 23.81 18.47
C ASP A 102 -15.46 23.35 18.02
N ASN A 103 -14.96 22.23 18.57
CA ASN A 103 -13.69 21.63 18.13
C ASN A 103 -13.76 21.10 16.69
N GLU A 104 -14.82 20.39 16.31
CA GLU A 104 -15.02 19.95 14.92
C GLU A 104 -15.16 21.14 13.97
N ARG A 105 -15.80 22.23 14.39
CA ARG A 105 -15.91 23.45 13.59
C ARG A 105 -14.58 24.17 13.44
N GLU A 106 -13.72 24.17 14.46
CA GLU A 106 -12.36 24.71 14.35
C GLU A 106 -11.47 23.84 13.46
N ASP A 107 -11.56 22.51 13.59
CA ASP A 107 -10.84 21.58 12.72
C ASP A 107 -11.35 21.66 11.27
N TYR A 108 -12.66 21.80 11.06
CA TYR A 108 -13.26 22.03 9.75
C TYR A 108 -12.81 23.36 9.15
N LYS A 109 -12.75 24.45 9.93
CA LYS A 109 -12.19 25.75 9.47
C LYS A 109 -10.70 25.67 9.16
N LYS A 110 -9.93 24.87 9.91
CA LYS A 110 -8.52 24.60 9.60
C LYS A 110 -8.39 23.78 8.30
N GLU A 111 -9.20 22.76 8.11
CA GLU A 111 -9.23 21.98 6.86
C GLU A 111 -9.73 22.80 5.67
N GLU A 112 -10.71 23.68 5.88
CA GLU A 112 -11.28 24.58 4.86
C GLU A 112 -10.31 25.72 4.51
N SER A 113 -9.56 26.27 5.47
CA SER A 113 -8.46 27.20 5.19
C SER A 113 -7.23 26.53 4.57
N MET A 114 -7.05 25.22 4.77
CA MET A 114 -6.09 24.40 4.03
C MET A 114 -6.59 23.98 2.64
N ARG A 115 -7.91 24.01 2.38
CA ARG A 115 -8.54 23.65 1.09
C ARG A 115 -8.92 24.82 0.21
N ALA A 116 -9.14 26.01 0.76
CA ALA A 116 -9.42 27.20 -0.02
C ALA A 116 -8.16 27.55 -0.83
N PRO A 117 -8.22 27.57 -2.17
CA PRO A 117 -7.11 28.09 -2.96
C PRO A 117 -6.88 29.54 -2.54
N ASP A 118 -5.67 29.86 -2.06
CA ASP A 118 -5.31 31.25 -1.81
C ASP A 118 -5.21 31.95 -3.18
N TYR A 119 -6.32 32.55 -3.62
CA TYR A 119 -6.42 33.27 -4.90
C TYR A 119 -5.48 34.49 -4.96
N GLN A 120 -4.97 34.96 -3.81
CA GLN A 120 -3.94 35.99 -3.73
C GLN A 120 -2.53 35.42 -3.50
N ALA A 121 -2.35 34.10 -3.31
CA ALA A 121 -1.03 33.49 -3.15
C ALA A 121 -0.17 33.72 -4.39
N LEU A 122 -0.74 33.67 -5.59
CA LEU A 122 -0.01 33.99 -6.81
C LEU A 122 0.45 35.45 -6.83
N GLN A 123 -0.35 36.38 -6.33
CA GLN A 123 -0.01 37.81 -6.28
C GLN A 123 1.01 38.12 -5.16
N LYS A 124 0.87 37.49 -3.99
CA LYS A 124 1.83 37.57 -2.87
C LYS A 124 3.16 36.87 -3.18
N ARG A 125 3.13 35.76 -3.92
CA ARG A 125 4.35 35.04 -4.37
C ARG A 125 5.01 35.72 -5.58
N ALA A 126 4.23 36.30 -6.50
CA ALA A 126 4.77 37.09 -7.61
C ALA A 126 5.41 38.41 -7.13
N GLY A 127 4.94 38.98 -6.03
CA GLY A 127 5.53 40.16 -5.38
C GLY A 127 6.79 39.87 -4.55
N GLN A 128 7.13 38.61 -4.27
CA GLN A 128 8.42 38.23 -3.69
C GLN A 128 9.48 38.25 -4.79
N VAL A 129 10.12 39.40 -4.96
CA VAL A 129 11.35 39.54 -5.75
C VAL A 129 12.40 38.59 -5.16
N GLY A 130 12.49 37.38 -5.70
CA GLY A 130 13.35 36.31 -5.21
C GLY A 130 12.76 34.90 -5.20
N TYR A 131 11.49 34.70 -5.59
CA TYR A 131 10.93 33.34 -5.67
C TYR A 131 11.58 32.55 -6.81
N ASP A 132 12.29 31.47 -6.45
CA ASP A 132 12.92 30.56 -7.39
C ASP A 132 11.85 29.66 -8.00
N PHE A 133 11.58 29.87 -9.29
CA PHE A 133 10.70 29.03 -10.10
C PHE A 133 11.43 27.78 -10.58
N GLY A 134 12.70 27.58 -10.22
CA GLY A 134 13.49 26.42 -10.59
C GLY A 134 12.82 25.11 -10.21
N LEU A 135 12.95 24.14 -11.10
CA LEU A 135 12.44 22.80 -10.88
C LEU A 135 13.47 22.00 -10.08
N LYS A 136 13.00 21.09 -9.23
CA LYS A 136 13.86 20.10 -8.58
C LYS A 136 13.79 18.79 -9.36
N SER A 137 14.94 18.20 -9.61
CA SER A 137 15.05 16.86 -10.20
C SER A 137 14.83 15.79 -9.13
N GLU A 138 14.03 14.79 -9.46
CA GLU A 138 13.93 13.55 -8.70
C GLU A 138 14.03 12.37 -9.68
N THR A 139 15.02 11.49 -9.47
CA THR A 139 15.13 10.24 -10.23
C THR A 139 14.74 9.08 -9.34
N VAL A 140 13.67 8.38 -9.71
CA VAL A 140 13.12 7.25 -8.96
C VAL A 140 13.48 5.95 -9.65
N GLU A 141 14.15 5.05 -8.93
CA GLU A 141 14.41 3.70 -9.40
C GLU A 141 13.12 2.86 -9.34
N ILE A 142 12.83 2.16 -10.43
CA ILE A 142 11.73 1.21 -10.56
C ILE A 142 12.33 -0.19 -10.66
N ASP A 143 12.03 -1.05 -9.69
CA ASP A 143 12.34 -2.47 -9.74
C ASP A 143 11.31 -3.21 -10.61
N ARG A 144 11.65 -3.36 -11.89
CA ARG A 144 10.78 -4.02 -12.89
C ARG A 144 10.67 -5.53 -12.68
N ASP A 145 11.62 -6.10 -11.96
CA ASP A 145 11.59 -7.52 -11.59
C ASP A 145 10.59 -7.75 -10.45
N ALA A 146 10.60 -6.89 -9.44
CA ALA A 146 9.57 -6.89 -8.40
C ALA A 146 8.18 -6.66 -8.98
N ASP A 147 7.99 -5.67 -9.85
CA ASP A 147 6.72 -5.40 -10.52
C ASP A 147 6.20 -6.61 -11.31
N ARG A 148 7.08 -7.29 -12.05
CA ARG A 148 6.70 -8.47 -12.85
C ARG A 148 6.27 -9.62 -11.97
N ARG A 149 6.97 -9.86 -10.86
CA ARG A 149 6.58 -10.88 -9.87
C ARG A 149 5.24 -10.54 -9.24
N TRP A 150 5.06 -9.29 -8.83
CA TRP A 150 3.80 -8.81 -8.24
C TRP A 150 2.63 -8.99 -9.21
N ALA A 151 2.74 -8.47 -10.44
CA ALA A 151 1.69 -8.61 -11.44
C ALA A 151 1.37 -10.08 -11.77
N THR A 152 2.39 -10.93 -11.81
CA THR A 152 2.22 -12.37 -12.05
C THR A 152 1.47 -13.04 -10.89
N ALA A 153 1.88 -12.78 -9.64
CA ALA A 153 1.23 -13.30 -8.45
C ALA A 153 -0.23 -12.81 -8.34
N SER A 154 -0.47 -11.51 -8.52
CA SER A 154 -1.82 -10.93 -8.49
C SER A 154 -2.74 -11.52 -9.56
N ARG A 155 -2.22 -11.77 -10.77
CA ARG A 155 -2.98 -12.43 -11.83
C ARG A 155 -3.36 -13.87 -11.44
N LYS A 156 -2.45 -14.62 -10.82
CA LYS A 156 -2.73 -15.98 -10.35
C LYS A 156 -3.76 -15.99 -9.23
N MET A 157 -3.65 -15.08 -8.27
CA MET A 157 -4.65 -14.88 -7.21
C MET A 157 -6.04 -14.60 -7.80
N ALA A 158 -6.14 -13.66 -8.75
CA ALA A 158 -7.40 -13.33 -9.39
C ALA A 158 -7.99 -14.50 -10.22
N MET A 159 -7.15 -15.35 -10.82
CA MET A 159 -7.60 -16.55 -11.53
C MET A 159 -8.09 -17.63 -10.57
N ALA A 160 -7.35 -17.88 -9.47
CA ALA A 160 -7.77 -18.81 -8.43
C ALA A 160 -9.09 -18.39 -7.80
N GLU A 161 -9.26 -17.11 -7.48
CA GLU A 161 -10.49 -16.56 -6.91
C GLU A 161 -11.70 -16.79 -7.83
N LYS A 162 -11.53 -16.61 -9.15
CA LYS A 162 -12.58 -16.92 -10.15
C LYS A 162 -12.94 -18.41 -10.20
N GLU A 163 -12.00 -19.28 -9.86
CA GLU A 163 -12.24 -20.73 -9.74
C GLU A 163 -12.75 -21.14 -8.35
N GLY A 164 -12.97 -20.19 -7.43
CA GLY A 164 -13.36 -20.47 -6.05
C GLY A 164 -12.25 -21.08 -5.20
N LYS A 165 -10.98 -20.86 -5.58
CA LYS A 165 -9.78 -21.33 -4.88
C LYS A 165 -8.97 -20.15 -4.35
N GLU A 166 -8.11 -20.40 -3.36
CA GLU A 166 -7.11 -19.44 -2.92
C GLU A 166 -5.76 -19.75 -3.60
N TYR A 167 -5.01 -18.71 -3.97
CA TYR A 167 -3.62 -18.85 -4.39
C TYR A 167 -2.71 -18.37 -3.26
N PRO A 168 -1.67 -19.14 -2.87
CA PRO A 168 -0.78 -18.75 -1.78
C PRO A 168 -0.08 -17.40 -2.03
N ASP A 169 0.02 -16.57 -0.99
CA ASP A 169 0.92 -15.42 -1.02
C ASP A 169 2.37 -15.92 -1.11
N SER A 170 3.15 -15.31 -1.99
CA SER A 170 4.53 -15.70 -2.32
C SER A 170 5.50 -14.52 -2.28
N SER A 171 5.14 -13.44 -1.58
CA SER A 171 6.01 -12.28 -1.41
C SER A 171 7.39 -12.69 -0.90
N PRO A 172 8.49 -12.25 -1.55
CA PRO A 172 9.84 -12.55 -1.13
C PRO A 172 10.35 -11.59 -0.05
N LEU A 173 9.52 -10.66 0.44
CA LEU A 173 9.91 -9.68 1.45
C LEU A 173 10.27 -10.39 2.75
N GLU A 174 11.55 -10.36 3.09
CA GLU A 174 12.08 -10.91 4.33
C GLU A 174 12.24 -9.80 5.37
N GLU A 175 11.85 -10.11 6.60
CA GLU A 175 12.03 -9.24 7.76
C GLU A 175 12.79 -10.00 8.85
N LEU A 176 13.41 -9.24 9.76
CA LEU A 176 14.13 -9.79 10.90
C LEU A 176 13.17 -9.89 12.10
N PHE A 177 12.91 -11.10 12.55
CA PHE A 177 12.04 -11.38 13.69
C PHE A 177 12.87 -11.74 14.92
N ALA A 178 12.58 -11.09 16.04
CA ALA A 178 13.19 -11.41 17.32
C ALA A 178 12.35 -12.48 18.03
N ILE A 179 13.02 -13.52 18.51
CA ILE A 179 12.43 -14.61 19.29
C ILE A 179 12.98 -14.49 20.71
N ALA A 180 12.11 -14.61 21.72
CA ALA A 180 12.53 -14.58 23.11
C ALA A 180 13.48 -15.76 23.40
N ASN A 181 14.58 -15.48 24.10
CA ASN A 181 15.62 -16.47 24.38
C ASN A 181 16.25 -16.25 25.76
N ASP A 182 15.48 -15.75 26.73
CA ASP A 182 15.92 -15.76 28.13
C ASP A 182 15.98 -17.20 28.68
N ALA A 183 16.37 -17.38 29.94
CA ALA A 183 16.53 -18.70 30.55
C ALA A 183 15.25 -19.56 30.54
N GLU A 184 14.07 -18.95 30.60
CA GLU A 184 12.78 -19.66 30.56
C GLU A 184 12.46 -20.13 29.14
N HIS A 185 12.72 -19.27 28.15
CA HIS A 185 12.42 -19.56 26.76
C HIS A 185 13.48 -20.44 26.08
N HIS A 186 14.75 -20.35 26.49
CA HIS A 186 15.88 -21.03 25.86
C HIS A 186 15.73 -22.55 25.87
N ASP A 187 15.43 -23.16 27.03
CA ASP A 187 15.25 -24.62 27.14
C ASP A 187 14.12 -25.12 26.22
N ASN A 188 13.06 -24.33 26.10
CA ASN A 188 11.92 -24.64 25.23
C ASN A 188 12.24 -24.46 23.75
N ASN A 189 13.02 -23.43 23.40
CA ASN A 189 13.59 -23.25 22.08
C ASN A 189 14.40 -24.49 21.68
N VAL A 190 15.29 -24.94 22.56
CA VAL A 190 16.17 -26.09 22.29
C VAL A 190 15.37 -27.37 22.09
N LYS A 191 14.41 -27.68 22.99
CA LYS A 191 13.53 -28.85 22.86
C LYS A 191 12.72 -28.83 21.56
N THR A 192 12.19 -27.66 21.19
CA THR A 192 11.46 -27.47 19.94
C THR A 192 12.34 -27.77 18.72
N LEU A 193 13.55 -27.21 18.71
CA LEU A 193 14.50 -27.43 17.63
C LEU A 193 14.87 -28.91 17.51
N GLU A 194 15.11 -29.61 18.62
CA GLU A 194 15.39 -31.04 18.63
C GLU A 194 14.22 -31.86 18.07
N LYS A 195 12.99 -31.54 18.47
CA LYS A 195 11.78 -32.19 17.95
C LYS A 195 11.62 -31.95 16.45
N LEU A 196 11.84 -30.72 15.98
CA LEU A 196 11.82 -30.40 14.54
C LEU A 196 12.96 -31.09 13.76
N LYS A 197 14.15 -31.25 14.34
CA LYS A 197 15.24 -32.07 13.76
C LYS A 197 14.83 -33.53 13.62
N GLU A 198 14.02 -34.04 14.53
CA GLU A 198 13.51 -35.41 14.44
C GLU A 198 12.38 -35.55 13.43
N ASP A 199 11.38 -34.68 13.49
CA ASP A 199 10.19 -34.71 12.63
C ASP A 199 10.53 -34.37 11.15
N SER A 200 11.64 -33.68 10.90
CA SER A 200 12.12 -33.38 9.54
C SER A 200 12.86 -34.54 8.86
N LYS A 201 13.15 -35.63 9.60
CA LYS A 201 13.81 -36.84 9.04
C LYS A 201 12.90 -37.49 8.00
N GLY A 202 13.22 -37.28 6.72
CA GLY A 202 12.42 -37.72 5.58
C GLY A 202 12.28 -36.64 4.51
N PHE A 203 12.48 -35.38 4.89
CA PHE A 203 12.51 -34.24 3.99
C PHE A 203 13.96 -33.78 3.82
N LYS A 204 14.63 -34.30 2.78
CA LYS A 204 16.08 -34.19 2.57
C LYS A 204 16.65 -32.77 2.71
N ASP A 205 15.87 -31.77 2.31
CA ASP A 205 16.28 -30.36 2.39
C ASP A 205 15.99 -29.71 3.76
N LEU A 206 14.97 -30.14 4.50
CA LEU A 206 14.68 -29.67 5.86
C LEU A 206 15.63 -30.32 6.88
N ASP A 207 15.92 -31.62 6.73
CA ASP A 207 16.83 -32.39 7.56
C ASP A 207 18.25 -31.79 7.58
N ALA A 208 18.80 -31.46 6.39
CA ALA A 208 20.11 -30.82 6.29
C ALA A 208 20.18 -29.45 6.99
N MET A 209 19.08 -28.70 6.98
CA MET A 209 19.05 -27.32 7.51
C MET A 209 18.83 -27.26 9.01
N PHE A 210 17.88 -28.03 9.55
CA PHE A 210 17.70 -28.11 10.99
C PHE A 210 18.94 -28.72 11.68
N LYS A 211 19.66 -29.61 10.99
CA LYS A 211 20.90 -30.20 11.51
C LYS A 211 21.96 -29.13 11.81
N ASP A 212 22.16 -28.18 10.90
CA ASP A 212 23.17 -27.12 11.01
C ASP A 212 22.70 -25.92 11.83
N PHE A 213 21.41 -25.84 12.17
CA PHE A 213 20.86 -24.76 12.98
C PHE A 213 21.07 -24.99 14.48
N SER A 214 21.46 -23.92 15.18
CA SER A 214 21.65 -23.87 16.64
C SER A 214 21.03 -22.60 17.21
N ILE A 215 20.41 -22.72 18.38
CA ILE A 215 19.87 -21.57 19.11
C ILE A 215 21.01 -20.86 19.85
N PRO A 216 21.09 -19.51 19.81
CA PRO A 216 22.07 -18.73 20.56
C PRO A 216 21.99 -19.01 22.07
N ALA A 217 23.07 -18.74 22.82
CA ALA A 217 23.07 -19.01 24.25
C ALA A 217 21.95 -18.23 24.99
N ALA A 218 21.46 -18.76 26.11
CA ALA A 218 20.41 -18.10 26.89
C ALA A 218 20.79 -16.65 27.24
N GLY A 219 19.88 -15.72 26.99
CA GLY A 219 20.07 -14.28 27.16
C GLY A 219 20.69 -13.56 25.95
N GLU A 220 21.16 -14.28 24.94
CA GLU A 220 21.63 -13.69 23.68
C GLU A 220 20.47 -13.41 22.71
N ASP A 221 20.65 -12.39 21.88
CA ASP A 221 19.72 -12.00 20.82
C ASP A 221 19.44 -13.16 19.86
N PHE A 222 18.25 -13.75 19.97
CA PHE A 222 17.80 -14.73 19.00
C PHE A 222 16.97 -14.03 17.91
N LYS A 223 17.57 -13.86 16.73
CA LYS A 223 16.96 -13.19 15.58
C LYS A 223 16.99 -14.08 14.35
N VAL A 224 15.90 -14.05 13.59
CA VAL A 224 15.72 -14.86 12.38
C VAL A 224 15.23 -13.98 11.24
N MET A 225 15.88 -14.09 10.07
CA MET A 225 15.41 -13.48 8.83
C MET A 225 14.45 -14.44 8.12
N MET A 226 13.24 -13.98 7.80
CA MET A 226 12.22 -14.83 7.17
C MET A 226 11.17 -14.07 6.36
N PRO A 227 10.52 -14.72 5.37
CA PRO A 227 9.42 -14.12 4.62
C PRO A 227 8.29 -13.68 5.53
N ARG A 228 7.97 -12.39 5.48
CA ARG A 228 6.95 -11.77 6.34
C ARG A 228 5.59 -12.46 6.23
N VAL A 229 5.14 -12.69 5.00
CA VAL A 229 3.81 -13.28 4.73
C VAL A 229 3.67 -14.69 5.28
N LEU A 230 4.77 -15.45 5.29
CA LEU A 230 4.79 -16.80 5.84
C LEU A 230 4.83 -16.76 7.37
N PHE A 231 5.55 -15.80 7.97
CA PHE A 231 5.55 -15.60 9.42
C PHE A 231 4.16 -15.20 9.93
N GLU A 232 3.52 -14.23 9.28
CA GLU A 232 2.17 -13.78 9.63
C GLU A 232 1.16 -14.94 9.56
N LYS A 233 1.14 -15.69 8.46
CA LYS A 233 0.26 -16.87 8.33
C LYS A 233 0.53 -17.92 9.41
N LEU A 234 1.80 -18.24 9.69
CA LEU A 234 2.13 -19.21 10.74
C LEU A 234 1.77 -18.70 12.14
N GLY A 235 1.89 -17.40 12.40
CA GLY A 235 1.42 -16.78 13.63
C GLY A 235 -0.09 -16.91 13.81
N ASP A 236 -0.88 -16.74 12.75
CA ASP A 236 -2.33 -16.93 12.78
C ASP A 236 -2.70 -18.37 13.11
N TYR A 237 -2.06 -19.35 12.47
CA TYR A 237 -2.26 -20.75 12.81
C TYR A 237 -1.80 -21.06 14.23
N ALA A 238 -0.69 -20.48 14.69
CA ALA A 238 -0.23 -20.69 16.05
C ALA A 238 -1.26 -20.22 17.09
N ASN A 239 -1.92 -19.09 16.83
CA ASN A 239 -3.01 -18.60 17.68
C ASN A 239 -4.22 -19.53 17.66
N GLN A 240 -4.61 -20.07 16.50
CA GLN A 240 -5.69 -21.06 16.42
C GLN A 240 -5.39 -22.31 17.26
N TYR A 241 -4.13 -22.76 17.28
CA TYR A 241 -3.71 -23.92 18.05
C TYR A 241 -3.73 -23.64 19.56
N LYS A 242 -3.32 -22.43 19.97
CA LYS A 242 -3.49 -21.98 21.36
C LYS A 242 -4.95 -22.02 21.78
N GLU A 243 -5.85 -21.48 20.95
CA GLU A 243 -7.28 -21.46 21.25
C GLU A 243 -7.86 -22.88 21.37
N LYS A 244 -7.44 -23.81 20.50
CA LYS A 244 -7.79 -25.24 20.61
C LYS A 244 -7.31 -25.86 21.92
N LEU A 245 -6.05 -25.61 22.30
CA LEU A 245 -5.48 -26.15 23.53
C LEU A 245 -6.19 -25.59 24.77
N GLU A 246 -6.44 -24.28 24.81
CA GLU A 246 -7.15 -23.62 25.91
C GLU A 246 -8.63 -24.05 25.99
N ALA A 247 -9.26 -24.37 24.86
CA ALA A 247 -10.58 -25.00 24.86
C ALA A 247 -10.53 -26.42 25.42
N TYR A 248 -9.54 -27.23 25.03
CA TYR A 248 -9.37 -28.61 25.49
C TYR A 248 -9.14 -28.68 27.01
N LYS A 249 -8.30 -27.78 27.55
CA LYS A 249 -8.01 -27.66 29.00
C LYS A 249 -9.24 -27.40 29.88
N LYS A 250 -10.33 -26.86 29.34
CA LYS A 250 -11.53 -26.55 30.16
C LYS A 250 -12.23 -27.81 30.68
N ASP A 251 -12.14 -28.90 29.92
CA ASP A 251 -12.87 -30.14 30.19
C ASP A 251 -11.95 -31.33 30.52
N HIS A 252 -10.62 -31.13 30.53
CA HIS A 252 -9.62 -32.19 30.71
C HIS A 252 -8.59 -31.83 31.78
N SER A 253 -7.95 -32.87 32.34
CA SER A 253 -6.86 -32.70 33.29
C SER A 253 -5.60 -32.14 32.63
N GLU A 254 -4.68 -31.61 33.44
CA GLU A 254 -3.41 -31.04 32.98
C GLU A 254 -2.55 -32.08 32.22
N SER A 255 -2.53 -33.33 32.70
CA SER A 255 -1.85 -34.46 32.04
C SER A 255 -2.46 -34.81 30.68
N GLU A 256 -3.79 -34.74 30.55
CA GLU A 256 -4.48 -35.00 29.27
C GLU A 256 -4.22 -33.87 28.28
N ALA A 257 -4.23 -32.62 28.75
CA ALA A 257 -3.89 -31.45 27.93
C ALA A 257 -2.44 -31.49 27.44
N GLU A 258 -1.48 -31.92 28.28
CA GLU A 258 -0.09 -32.13 27.87
C GLU A 258 0.05 -33.24 26.81
N SER A 259 -0.69 -34.34 26.95
CA SER A 259 -0.70 -35.42 25.95
C SER A 259 -1.32 -34.97 24.63
N TYR A 260 -2.40 -34.19 24.68
CA TYR A 260 -3.05 -33.62 23.50
C TYR A 260 -2.13 -32.63 22.77
N ALA A 261 -1.48 -31.73 23.52
CA ALA A 261 -0.53 -30.76 22.98
C ALA A 261 0.67 -31.43 22.31
N ASN A 262 1.26 -32.44 22.96
CA ASN A 262 2.46 -33.11 22.47
C ASN A 262 2.21 -34.18 21.40
N GLY A 263 0.97 -34.65 21.27
CA GLY A 263 0.53 -35.67 20.32
C GLY A 263 -0.26 -35.07 19.15
N GLU A 264 -1.59 -35.11 19.23
CA GLU A 264 -2.47 -34.74 18.11
C GLU A 264 -2.24 -33.30 17.62
N LEU A 265 -2.16 -32.35 18.54
CA LEU A 265 -1.98 -30.94 18.21
C LEU A 265 -0.59 -30.69 17.60
N GLN A 266 0.43 -31.44 18.04
CA GLN A 266 1.76 -31.42 17.42
C GLN A 266 1.72 -31.89 15.98
N GLU A 267 1.11 -33.05 15.74
CA GLU A 267 1.10 -33.68 14.43
C GLU A 267 0.35 -32.80 13.42
N GLU A 268 -0.78 -32.22 13.86
CA GLU A 268 -1.51 -31.23 13.08
C GLU A 268 -0.60 -30.03 12.77
N TRP A 269 0.18 -29.56 13.73
CA TRP A 269 1.05 -28.39 13.57
C TRP A 269 2.13 -28.63 12.52
N VAL A 270 2.85 -29.75 12.63
CA VAL A 270 3.93 -30.12 11.70
C VAL A 270 3.37 -30.27 10.28
N LYS A 271 2.19 -30.87 10.12
CA LYS A 271 1.53 -31.01 8.83
C LYS A 271 1.13 -29.66 8.22
N THR A 272 0.52 -28.79 9.02
CA THR A 272 0.14 -27.43 8.60
C THR A 272 1.36 -26.61 8.21
N LEU A 273 2.43 -26.67 9.02
CA LEU A 273 3.70 -26.03 8.72
C LEU A 273 4.26 -26.50 7.37
N GLY A 274 4.38 -27.81 7.17
CA GLY A 274 4.89 -28.38 5.92
C GLY A 274 4.06 -27.96 4.70
N THR A 275 2.74 -27.90 4.85
CA THR A 275 1.81 -27.47 3.79
C THR A 275 2.00 -26.00 3.44
N LEU A 276 1.94 -25.10 4.43
CA LEU A 276 2.06 -23.66 4.20
C LEU A 276 3.42 -23.28 3.62
N VAL A 277 4.49 -23.89 4.13
CA VAL A 277 5.85 -23.72 3.61
C VAL A 277 5.93 -24.22 2.17
N GLY A 278 5.44 -25.44 1.90
CA GLY A 278 5.44 -26.04 0.57
C GLY A 278 4.73 -25.14 -0.45
N GLU A 279 3.49 -24.77 -0.14
CA GLU A 279 2.66 -23.89 -0.96
C GLU A 279 3.32 -22.53 -1.24
N TYR A 280 3.93 -21.90 -0.23
CA TYR A 280 4.67 -20.64 -0.39
C TYR A 280 5.82 -20.77 -1.41
N TYR A 281 6.67 -21.79 -1.28
CA TYR A 281 7.82 -21.95 -2.17
C TYR A 281 7.43 -22.44 -3.56
N GLU A 282 6.41 -23.28 -3.68
CA GLU A 282 5.84 -23.67 -4.96
C GLU A 282 5.30 -22.46 -5.71
N ALA A 283 4.48 -21.63 -5.05
CA ALA A 283 3.96 -20.39 -5.61
C ALA A 283 5.09 -19.43 -6.03
N ARG A 284 6.15 -19.30 -5.21
CA ARG A 284 7.32 -18.46 -5.53
C ARG A 284 8.10 -18.99 -6.73
N GLN A 285 8.29 -20.31 -6.83
CA GLN A 285 8.95 -20.94 -7.97
C GLN A 285 8.13 -20.79 -9.25
N GLU A 286 6.82 -20.95 -9.15
CA GLU A 286 5.90 -20.79 -10.28
C GLU A 286 5.92 -19.36 -10.82
N VAL A 287 5.82 -18.37 -9.93
CA VAL A 287 5.94 -16.95 -10.29
C VAL A 287 7.29 -16.69 -10.98
N GLU A 288 8.40 -17.19 -10.46
CA GLU A 288 9.71 -16.96 -11.10
C GLU A 288 9.87 -17.65 -12.45
N LYS A 289 9.29 -18.83 -12.60
CA LYS A 289 9.26 -19.54 -13.87
C LYS A 289 8.51 -18.71 -14.91
N GLU A 290 7.35 -18.15 -14.57
CA GLU A 290 6.57 -17.31 -15.47
C GLU A 290 7.29 -16.00 -15.81
N VAL A 291 7.89 -15.32 -14.83
CA VAL A 291 8.68 -14.09 -15.07
C VAL A 291 9.86 -14.38 -16.01
N THR A 292 10.54 -15.51 -15.80
CA THR A 292 11.64 -15.95 -16.67
C THR A 292 11.16 -16.26 -18.09
N GLN A 293 10.01 -16.92 -18.23
CA GLN A 293 9.40 -17.20 -19.53
C GLN A 293 8.95 -15.92 -20.24
N LEU A 294 8.38 -14.96 -19.51
CA LEU A 294 7.99 -13.65 -20.03
C LEU A 294 9.22 -12.88 -20.55
N LYS A 295 10.30 -12.83 -19.77
CA LYS A 295 11.59 -12.26 -20.21
C LYS A 295 12.11 -12.96 -21.47
N LYS A 296 12.04 -14.30 -21.51
CA LYS A 296 12.46 -15.09 -22.67
C LYS A 296 11.62 -14.79 -23.91
N PHE A 297 10.30 -14.61 -23.74
CA PHE A 297 9.40 -14.19 -24.80
C PHE A 297 9.80 -12.83 -25.37
N PHE A 298 9.99 -11.81 -24.53
CA PHE A 298 10.45 -10.50 -25.00
C PHE A 298 11.82 -10.56 -25.70
N ARG A 299 12.78 -11.33 -25.17
CA ARG A 299 14.08 -11.56 -25.83
C ARG A 299 13.99 -12.31 -27.16
N SER A 300 12.93 -13.10 -27.36
CA SER A 300 12.73 -13.88 -28.58
C SER A 300 12.15 -13.06 -29.74
N GLN A 301 11.65 -11.85 -29.46
CA GLN A 301 11.13 -10.94 -30.49
C GLN A 301 12.27 -10.55 -31.44
N LYS A 302 12.00 -10.66 -32.74
CA LYS A 302 12.96 -10.37 -33.81
C LYS A 302 12.36 -9.34 -34.75
N GLU A 303 13.19 -8.44 -35.24
CA GLU A 303 12.82 -7.60 -36.37
C GLU A 303 12.47 -8.50 -37.58
N MET A 304 11.46 -8.07 -38.34
CA MET A 304 10.96 -8.78 -39.52
C MET A 304 11.12 -7.89 -40.75
N PRO A 305 12.38 -7.63 -41.17
CA PRO A 305 12.66 -6.70 -42.26
C PRO A 305 11.97 -7.17 -43.55
N GLY A 306 11.32 -6.22 -44.24
CA GLY A 306 10.62 -6.48 -45.50
C GLY A 306 9.28 -7.20 -45.39
N LYS A 307 8.81 -7.56 -44.18
CA LYS A 307 7.44 -8.04 -43.97
C LYS A 307 6.49 -6.88 -43.65
N THR A 308 5.24 -7.02 -44.01
CA THR A 308 4.13 -6.10 -43.68
C THR A 308 3.26 -6.66 -42.56
N LYS A 309 2.44 -5.82 -41.90
CA LYS A 309 1.48 -6.32 -40.90
C LYS A 309 0.51 -7.33 -41.51
N ALA A 310 0.11 -7.16 -42.77
CA ALA A 310 -0.70 -8.13 -43.50
C ALA A 310 -0.03 -9.52 -43.59
N ASP A 311 1.30 -9.58 -43.78
CA ASP A 311 2.04 -10.85 -43.82
C ASP A 311 2.05 -11.56 -42.47
N ILE A 312 2.06 -10.80 -41.38
CA ILE A 312 1.98 -11.34 -40.01
C ILE A 312 0.58 -11.85 -39.71
N VAL A 313 -0.45 -11.07 -40.04
CA VAL A 313 -1.86 -11.49 -39.90
C VAL A 313 -2.11 -12.79 -40.66
N LYS A 314 -1.64 -12.89 -41.92
CA LYS A 314 -1.74 -14.14 -42.70
C LYS A 314 -1.01 -15.32 -42.05
N GLN A 315 0.13 -15.10 -41.40
CA GLN A 315 0.86 -16.15 -40.67
C GLN A 315 0.08 -16.60 -39.43
N ILE A 316 -0.42 -15.66 -38.62
CA ILE A 316 -1.25 -15.96 -37.45
C ILE A 316 -2.52 -16.71 -37.86
N TRP A 317 -3.18 -16.26 -38.93
CA TRP A 317 -4.42 -16.86 -39.43
C TRP A 317 -4.24 -18.30 -39.93
N LYS A 318 -3.06 -18.67 -40.44
CA LYS A 318 -2.72 -20.05 -40.83
C LYS A 318 -2.51 -20.96 -39.62
N GLU A 319 -2.06 -20.41 -38.50
CA GLU A 319 -1.84 -21.16 -37.25
C GLU A 319 -3.11 -21.27 -36.41
N LEU A 320 -4.03 -20.29 -36.52
CA LEU A 320 -5.27 -20.22 -35.74
C LEU A 320 -6.13 -21.50 -35.76
N PRO A 321 -6.29 -22.21 -36.90
CA PRO A 321 -7.05 -23.47 -36.94
C PRO A 321 -6.49 -24.59 -36.05
N LYS A 322 -5.21 -24.52 -35.65
CA LYS A 322 -4.62 -25.51 -34.73
C LYS A 322 -5.05 -25.31 -33.27
N TRP A 323 -5.61 -24.14 -32.95
CA TRP A 323 -5.96 -23.70 -31.60
C TRP A 323 -7.44 -23.37 -31.45
N SER A 324 -8.25 -23.60 -32.50
CA SER A 324 -9.68 -23.33 -32.50
C SER A 324 -10.45 -24.58 -32.92
N ASP A 325 -11.44 -24.95 -32.13
CA ASP A 325 -12.39 -26.02 -32.46
C ASP A 325 -13.44 -25.58 -33.50
N SER A 326 -13.47 -24.27 -33.82
CA SER A 326 -14.40 -23.65 -34.76
C SER A 326 -13.72 -23.33 -36.09
N PRO A 327 -14.44 -23.38 -37.22
CA PRO A 327 -13.92 -22.92 -38.50
C PRO A 327 -13.51 -21.45 -38.43
N VAL A 328 -12.26 -21.17 -38.79
CA VAL A 328 -11.75 -19.79 -38.85
C VAL A 328 -12.31 -19.12 -40.10
N PRO A 329 -12.95 -17.94 -40.01
CA PRO A 329 -13.49 -17.24 -41.17
C PRO A 329 -12.38 -16.85 -42.17
N PRO A 330 -12.70 -16.43 -43.41
CA PRO A 330 -11.70 -15.86 -44.31
C PRO A 330 -11.22 -14.49 -43.80
N LEU A 331 -9.99 -14.12 -44.15
CA LEU A 331 -9.46 -12.78 -43.90
C LEU A 331 -10.13 -11.76 -44.84
N ASP A 332 -10.46 -10.59 -44.30
CA ASP A 332 -10.95 -9.45 -45.08
C ASP A 332 -9.83 -8.87 -45.96
N GLU A 333 -10.06 -8.83 -47.27
CA GLU A 333 -9.10 -8.36 -48.26
C GLU A 333 -8.87 -6.85 -48.17
N GLU A 334 -9.87 -6.06 -47.79
CA GLU A 334 -9.74 -4.61 -47.66
C GLU A 334 -8.86 -4.26 -46.45
N MET A 335 -9.11 -4.90 -45.31
CA MET A 335 -8.26 -4.81 -44.12
C MET A 335 -6.81 -5.24 -44.42
N LEU A 336 -6.62 -6.35 -45.15
CA LEU A 336 -5.29 -6.82 -45.53
C LEU A 336 -4.58 -5.84 -46.47
N ALA A 337 -5.30 -5.18 -47.38
CA ALA A 337 -4.73 -4.18 -48.27
C ALA A 337 -4.22 -2.95 -47.51
N ASP A 338 -4.92 -2.53 -46.46
CA ASP A 338 -4.45 -1.44 -45.59
C ASP A 338 -3.26 -1.86 -44.73
N LEU A 339 -3.31 -3.05 -44.10
CA LEU A 339 -2.20 -3.57 -43.30
C LEU A 339 -0.95 -3.92 -44.12
N ALA A 340 -1.07 -4.08 -45.44
CA ALA A 340 0.07 -4.26 -46.34
C ALA A 340 0.87 -2.98 -46.55
N LYS A 341 0.28 -1.80 -46.30
CA LYS A 341 0.99 -0.51 -46.37
C LYS A 341 1.90 -0.30 -45.15
N GLU A 342 1.64 -1.02 -44.07
CA GLU A 342 2.36 -0.88 -42.81
C GLU A 342 3.46 -1.95 -42.67
N PRO A 343 4.71 -1.57 -42.38
CA PRO A 343 5.76 -2.53 -42.09
C PRO A 343 5.43 -3.33 -40.82
N ALA A 344 5.80 -4.60 -40.81
CA ALA A 344 5.62 -5.51 -39.67
C ALA A 344 6.50 -5.13 -38.47
N SER A 345 7.63 -4.47 -38.73
CA SER A 345 8.56 -3.99 -37.72
C SER A 345 9.21 -2.70 -38.17
N VAL A 346 9.17 -1.67 -37.32
CA VAL A 346 10.04 -0.50 -37.46
C VAL A 346 11.38 -0.79 -36.79
N LYS A 347 12.49 -0.38 -37.42
CA LYS A 347 13.84 -0.60 -36.88
C LYS A 347 13.95 0.01 -35.48
N GLY A 348 14.32 -0.80 -34.49
CA GLY A 348 14.42 -0.39 -33.09
C GLY A 348 13.12 -0.52 -32.27
N GLU A 349 11.96 -0.79 -32.88
CA GLU A 349 10.67 -0.94 -32.18
C GLU A 349 10.60 -2.21 -31.31
N PHE A 350 11.13 -3.34 -31.82
CA PHE A 350 11.12 -4.62 -31.11
C PHE A 350 12.17 -4.75 -30.00
N LYS A 351 13.02 -3.75 -29.81
CA LYS A 351 13.86 -3.66 -28.61
C LYS A 351 13.03 -3.08 -27.47
N HIS A 352 11.97 -3.79 -27.05
CA HIS A 352 11.23 -3.48 -25.83
C HIS A 352 12.10 -3.79 -24.60
N ASN A 353 13.07 -2.91 -24.38
CA ASN A 353 13.90 -2.82 -23.20
C ASN A 353 13.12 -3.02 -21.90
N TRP A 354 11.92 -2.46 -21.77
CA TRP A 354 11.09 -2.57 -20.56
C TRP A 354 10.57 -3.98 -20.28
N GLY A 355 10.42 -4.80 -21.32
CA GLY A 355 9.99 -6.20 -21.19
C GLY A 355 11.09 -7.10 -20.61
N THR A 356 12.34 -6.65 -20.64
CA THR A 356 13.51 -7.41 -20.18
C THR A 356 14.33 -6.72 -19.09
N ALA A 357 14.24 -5.39 -18.97
CA ALA A 357 15.02 -4.56 -18.06
C ALA A 357 14.70 -4.89 -16.61
N GLU A 358 15.73 -5.14 -15.80
CA GLU A 358 15.59 -5.42 -14.37
C GLU A 358 15.22 -4.16 -13.59
N LYS A 359 15.76 -3.02 -14.02
CA LYS A 359 15.52 -1.70 -13.43
C LYS A 359 15.19 -0.69 -14.52
N LEU A 360 14.39 0.30 -14.16
CA LEU A 360 14.18 1.50 -14.96
C LEU A 360 14.26 2.72 -14.03
N TYR A 361 14.47 3.89 -14.61
CA TYR A 361 14.62 5.15 -13.90
C TYR A 361 13.58 6.14 -14.39
N LYS A 362 12.70 6.54 -13.49
CA LYS A 362 11.68 7.55 -13.74
C LYS A 362 12.29 8.92 -13.44
N SER A 363 12.32 9.79 -14.44
CA SER A 363 12.72 11.19 -14.28
C SER A 363 11.50 12.02 -13.95
N GLU A 364 11.49 12.66 -12.79
CA GLU A 364 10.45 13.57 -12.34
C GLU A 364 11.02 14.97 -12.14
N ALA A 365 10.25 15.97 -12.55
CA ALA A 365 10.50 17.35 -12.17
C ALA A 365 9.46 17.81 -11.17
N ILE A 366 9.91 18.48 -10.12
CA ILE A 366 9.08 18.99 -9.05
C ILE A 366 9.11 20.50 -9.09
N ASP A 367 7.95 21.14 -9.24
CA ASP A 367 7.87 22.59 -9.19
C ASP A 367 7.94 23.15 -7.75
N SER A 368 8.03 24.47 -7.63
CA SER A 368 8.07 25.18 -6.35
C SER A 368 6.77 25.05 -5.53
N PHE A 369 5.71 24.47 -6.10
CA PHE A 369 4.44 24.18 -5.44
C PHE A 369 4.34 22.72 -4.98
N GLY A 370 5.31 21.87 -5.33
CA GLY A 370 5.34 20.45 -5.01
C GLY A 370 4.62 19.56 -6.02
N ASN A 371 4.19 20.09 -7.17
CA ASN A 371 3.62 19.29 -8.24
C ASN A 371 4.72 18.50 -8.94
N ARG A 372 4.47 17.21 -9.20
CA ARG A 372 5.42 16.32 -9.87
C ARG A 372 5.01 16.10 -11.32
N TYR A 373 5.97 16.22 -12.22
CA TYR A 373 5.80 16.02 -13.65
C TYR A 373 6.68 14.87 -14.10
N LEU A 374 6.07 13.84 -14.68
CA LEU A 374 6.80 12.72 -15.29
C LEU A 374 7.41 13.19 -16.61
N LEU A 375 8.74 13.20 -16.67
CA LEU A 375 9.47 13.56 -17.90
C LEU A 375 9.71 12.34 -18.78
N GLY A 376 9.88 11.16 -18.17
CA GLY A 376 10.04 9.91 -18.88
C GLY A 376 10.53 8.77 -18.00
N VAL A 377 10.61 7.58 -18.59
CA VAL A 377 11.14 6.37 -17.96
C VAL A 377 12.25 5.83 -18.83
N PHE A 378 13.42 5.64 -18.23
CA PHE A 378 14.69 5.37 -18.93
C PHE A 378 15.36 4.11 -18.40
N GLU A 379 16.30 3.55 -19.16
CA GLU A 379 17.11 2.40 -18.71
C GLU A 379 18.29 2.82 -17.83
N ASP A 380 18.75 4.07 -17.97
CA ASP A 380 19.95 4.58 -17.31
C ASP A 380 19.65 5.91 -16.61
N THR A 381 20.28 6.13 -15.45
CA THR A 381 20.11 7.36 -14.66
C THR A 381 20.58 8.59 -15.43
N LYS A 382 21.62 8.48 -16.26
CA LYS A 382 22.14 9.63 -17.04
C LYS A 382 21.15 10.10 -18.08
N ASP A 383 20.39 9.18 -18.68
CA ASP A 383 19.38 9.58 -19.67
C ASP A 383 18.15 10.20 -18.96
N ALA A 384 17.81 9.73 -17.76
CA ALA A 384 16.83 10.37 -16.89
C ALA A 384 17.25 11.80 -16.47
N GLU A 385 18.53 11.99 -16.11
CA GLU A 385 19.10 13.30 -15.77
C GLU A 385 19.14 14.22 -16.99
N LYS A 386 19.58 13.75 -18.15
CA LYS A 386 19.55 14.55 -19.40
C LYS A 386 18.15 15.00 -19.77
N ALA A 387 17.15 14.14 -19.57
CA ALA A 387 15.76 14.50 -19.83
C ALA A 387 15.28 15.62 -18.91
N PHE A 388 15.66 15.57 -17.63
CA PHE A 388 15.44 16.67 -16.70
C PHE A 388 16.17 17.94 -17.13
N ASP A 389 17.45 17.87 -17.45
CA ASP A 389 18.24 19.04 -17.84
C ASP A 389 17.70 19.70 -19.11
N ALA A 390 17.25 18.90 -20.08
CA ALA A 390 16.63 19.40 -21.31
C ALA A 390 15.31 20.12 -21.00
N TRP A 391 14.45 19.51 -20.19
CA TRP A 391 13.16 20.08 -19.83
C TRP A 391 13.30 21.32 -18.94
N ASN A 392 14.21 21.31 -17.96
CA ASN A 392 14.46 22.43 -17.08
C ASN A 392 15.00 23.65 -17.87
N LYS A 393 15.83 23.44 -18.89
CA LYS A 393 16.27 24.53 -19.78
C LYS A 393 15.11 25.16 -20.54
N GLU A 394 14.18 24.35 -21.05
CA GLU A 394 12.97 24.86 -21.72
C GLU A 394 12.06 25.61 -20.74
N TYR A 395 11.90 25.07 -19.54
CA TYR A 395 11.10 25.67 -18.48
C TYR A 395 11.67 27.00 -17.99
N GLU A 396 12.98 27.09 -17.77
CA GLU A 396 13.66 28.33 -17.40
C GLU A 396 13.51 29.40 -18.49
N LYS A 397 13.64 29.00 -19.77
CA LYS A 397 13.44 29.89 -20.90
C LYS A 397 12.01 30.42 -20.97
N ALA A 398 11.01 29.53 -20.84
CA ALA A 398 9.60 29.94 -20.79
C ALA A 398 9.30 30.86 -19.59
N GLY A 399 9.92 30.59 -18.44
CA GLY A 399 9.80 31.45 -17.25
C GLY A 399 10.40 32.84 -17.45
N GLN A 400 11.50 32.97 -18.20
CA GLN A 400 12.06 34.28 -18.59
C GLN A 400 11.12 35.05 -19.51
N ASP A 401 10.57 34.39 -20.53
CA ASP A 401 9.62 35.01 -21.48
C ASP A 401 8.36 35.54 -20.76
N VAL A 402 7.82 34.77 -19.80
CA VAL A 402 6.67 35.21 -18.98
C VAL A 402 7.03 36.40 -18.08
N LYS A 403 8.21 36.39 -17.44
CA LYS A 403 8.68 37.53 -16.63
C LYS A 403 8.83 38.80 -17.45
N GLU A 404 9.37 38.70 -18.67
CA GLU A 404 9.48 39.83 -19.59
C GLU A 404 8.10 40.34 -20.04
N SER A 405 7.19 39.43 -20.39
CA SER A 405 5.81 39.77 -20.76
C SER A 405 5.06 40.48 -19.62
N MET A 406 5.16 39.97 -18.38
CA MET A 406 4.53 40.60 -17.21
C MET A 406 5.12 41.99 -16.92
N LYS A 407 6.44 42.16 -17.06
CA LYS A 407 7.09 43.46 -16.88
C LYS A 407 6.64 44.48 -17.93
N ASN A 408 6.45 44.05 -19.18
CA ASN A 408 5.96 44.92 -20.25
C ASN A 408 4.48 45.27 -20.05
N TRP A 409 3.65 44.32 -19.63
CA TRP A 409 2.24 44.56 -19.30
C TRP A 409 2.09 45.52 -18.12
N ALA A 410 2.87 45.35 -17.05
CA ALA A 410 2.86 46.27 -15.90
C ALA A 410 3.24 47.70 -16.30
N LYS A 411 4.24 47.88 -17.18
CA LYS A 411 4.61 49.18 -17.72
C LYS A 411 3.51 49.81 -18.58
N GLN A 412 2.80 49.02 -19.38
CA GLN A 412 1.65 49.52 -20.16
C GLN A 412 0.51 49.99 -19.25
N GLN A 413 0.19 49.23 -18.22
CA GLN A 413 -0.83 49.60 -17.23
C GLN A 413 -0.46 50.87 -16.46
N GLU A 414 0.81 51.01 -16.03
CA GLU A 414 1.29 52.24 -15.39
C GLU A 414 1.18 53.46 -16.34
N ALA A 415 1.45 53.28 -17.63
CA ALA A 415 1.32 54.34 -18.63
C ALA A 415 -0.16 54.73 -18.88
N GLU A 416 -1.07 53.76 -18.97
CA GLU A 416 -2.52 54.00 -19.12
C GLU A 416 -3.09 54.76 -17.91
N LEU A 417 -2.74 54.34 -16.69
CA LEU A 417 -3.14 55.03 -15.45
C LEU A 417 -2.62 56.48 -15.39
N ALA A 418 -1.40 56.72 -15.87
CA ALA A 418 -0.84 58.07 -15.94
C ALA A 418 -1.57 58.97 -16.96
N GLU A 419 -1.96 58.43 -18.13
CA GLU A 419 -2.76 59.17 -19.12
C GLU A 419 -4.19 59.47 -18.62
N GLU A 420 -4.83 58.53 -17.93
CA GLU A 420 -6.15 58.75 -17.32
C GLU A 420 -6.09 59.84 -16.26
N GLN A 421 -5.09 59.80 -15.38
CA GLN A 421 -4.85 60.81 -14.34
C GLN A 421 -4.64 62.20 -14.95
N ASP A 422 -3.83 62.30 -16.01
CA ASP A 422 -3.60 63.56 -16.73
C ASP A 422 -4.88 64.08 -17.43
N SER A 423 -5.73 63.19 -17.93
CA SER A 423 -7.04 63.55 -18.48
C SER A 423 -7.97 64.14 -17.41
N VAL A 424 -8.00 63.52 -16.22
CA VAL A 424 -8.83 63.94 -15.08
C VAL A 424 -8.37 65.30 -14.59
N ASP A 425 -7.06 65.52 -14.50
CA ASP A 425 -6.47 66.79 -14.09
C ASP A 425 -6.74 67.90 -15.11
N ARG A 426 -6.71 67.59 -16.42
CA ARG A 426 -7.12 68.52 -17.49
C ARG A 426 -8.60 68.92 -17.38
N ILE A 427 -9.50 67.96 -17.15
CA ILE A 427 -10.94 68.23 -16.97
C ILE A 427 -11.18 69.07 -15.72
N ARG A 428 -10.50 68.76 -14.62
CA ARG A 428 -10.61 69.51 -13.36
C ARG A 428 -10.17 70.96 -13.52
N LYS A 429 -9.06 71.18 -14.22
CA LYS A 429 -8.56 72.53 -14.52
C LYS A 429 -9.51 73.32 -15.41
N ALA A 430 -10.10 72.69 -16.43
CA ALA A 430 -11.10 73.33 -17.28
C ALA A 430 -12.38 73.71 -16.51
N LEU A 431 -12.81 72.88 -15.55
CA LEU A 431 -13.94 73.16 -14.66
C LEU A 431 -13.65 74.30 -13.66
N GLU A 432 -12.42 74.41 -13.16
CA GLU A 432 -12.00 75.51 -12.29
C GLU A 432 -11.88 76.84 -13.04
N GLU A 433 -11.38 76.82 -14.28
CA GLU A 433 -11.32 77.99 -15.15
C GLU A 433 -12.71 78.47 -15.58
N ALA A 434 -13.66 77.56 -15.83
CA ALA A 434 -15.06 77.90 -16.13
C ALA A 434 -15.87 78.43 -14.92
N ARG A 435 -15.31 78.30 -13.70
CA ARG A 435 -15.91 78.80 -12.45
C ARG A 435 -15.46 80.22 -12.08
N ARG A 436 -14.47 80.77 -12.77
CA ARG A 436 -14.09 82.19 -12.71
C ARG A 436 -14.83 82.97 -13.78
#